data_AF-A0A7K1XUY8-F1
#
_entry.id   AF-A0A7K1XUY8-F1
#
_cell.length_a   1.000
_cell.length_b   1.000
_cell.length_c   1.000
_cell.angle_alpha   90.00
_cell.angle_beta   90.00
_cell.angle_gamma   90.00
#
_symmetry.space_group_name_H-M   'P 1'
#
loop_
_entity.id
_entity.type
_entity.pdbx_description
1 polymer ?
#
loop_
_entity_poly.entity_id
_entity_poly.type
_entity_poly.pdbx_seq_one_letter_code
_entity_poly.pdbx_strand_id
1 'polypeptide(L)'
;MDIHIGKRIEEIAKKKRLTMQEIKDALGTGNRSPTYTYKKKSLPVDTLWRISEKMNHNFFADLHPVTVDETLADREELEKRYRQEKKLELAIRVEFPVSLVKDFSTFLMHANALGLKMGFKVGEAPAK
;
A
#
# COMPACT_ATOMS: atom_id res chain seq x y z
N MET A 1 -21.14 5.06 -7.62
CA MET A 1 -21.42 3.69 -8.11
C MET A 1 -21.59 2.82 -6.88
N ASP A 2 -22.74 2.17 -6.69
CA ASP A 2 -23.00 1.38 -5.48
C ASP A 2 -22.59 -0.08 -5.76
N ILE A 3 -21.40 -0.46 -5.28
CA ILE A 3 -20.82 -1.78 -5.55
C ILE A 3 -21.37 -2.79 -4.55
N HIS A 4 -21.95 -3.88 -5.06
CA HIS A 4 -22.43 -4.98 -4.24
C HIS A 4 -21.27 -5.92 -3.86
N ILE A 5 -20.76 -5.81 -2.63
CA ILE A 5 -19.51 -6.47 -2.24
C ILE A 5 -19.55 -8.00 -2.38
N GLY A 6 -20.67 -8.64 -2.03
CA GLY A 6 -20.81 -10.10 -2.16
C GLY A 6 -20.69 -10.59 -3.61
N LYS A 7 -21.19 -9.81 -4.57
CA LYS A 7 -21.10 -10.12 -6.00
C LYS A 7 -19.69 -9.91 -6.51
N ARG A 8 -19.03 -8.85 -6.05
CA ARG A 8 -17.63 -8.61 -6.37
C ARG A 8 -16.72 -9.74 -5.89
N ILE A 9 -16.96 -10.27 -4.69
CA ILE A 9 -16.23 -11.43 -4.17
C ILE A 9 -16.47 -12.68 -5.05
N GLU A 10 -17.72 -12.91 -5.48
CA GLU A 10 -18.06 -14.00 -6.40
C GLU A 10 -17.31 -13.90 -7.74
N GLU A 11 -17.24 -12.68 -8.32
CA GLU A 11 -16.50 -12.42 -9.55
C GLU A 11 -15.01 -12.70 -9.41
N ILE A 12 -14.38 -12.22 -8.33
CA ILE A 12 -12.95 -12.43 -8.08
C ILE A 12 -12.65 -13.92 -7.84
N ALA A 13 -13.51 -14.63 -7.11
CA ALA A 13 -13.37 -16.07 -6.91
C ALA A 13 -13.41 -16.84 -8.25
N LYS A 14 -14.35 -16.49 -9.14
CA LYS A 14 -14.44 -17.07 -10.49
C LYS A 14 -13.23 -16.72 -11.35
N LYS A 15 -12.77 -15.46 -11.31
CA LYS A 15 -11.60 -14.99 -12.06
C LYS A 15 -10.33 -15.72 -11.64
N LYS A 16 -10.17 -16.00 -10.35
CA LYS A 16 -9.04 -16.77 -9.80
C LYS A 16 -9.21 -18.28 -9.88
N ARG A 17 -10.34 -18.77 -10.42
CA ARG A 17 -10.69 -20.20 -10.54
C ARG A 17 -10.58 -20.95 -9.21
N LEU A 18 -10.96 -20.28 -8.11
CA LEU A 18 -10.92 -20.90 -6.78
C LEU A 18 -11.91 -22.06 -6.71
N THR A 19 -11.49 -23.15 -6.10
CA THR A 19 -12.35 -24.29 -5.78
C THR A 19 -13.35 -23.92 -4.69
N MET A 20 -14.44 -24.69 -4.59
CA MET A 20 -15.45 -24.51 -3.54
C MET A 20 -14.85 -24.57 -2.13
N GLN A 21 -13.82 -25.39 -1.92
CA GLN A 21 -13.16 -25.51 -0.63
C GLN A 21 -12.36 -24.24 -0.30
N GLU A 22 -11.53 -23.77 -1.23
CA GLU A 22 -10.76 -22.53 -1.06
C GLU A 22 -11.67 -21.31 -0.83
N ILE A 23 -12.82 -21.27 -1.50
CA ILE A 23 -13.83 -20.23 -1.29
C ILE A 23 -14.38 -20.29 0.14
N LYS A 24 -14.74 -21.47 0.64
CA LYS A 24 -15.28 -21.64 2.00
C LYS A 24 -14.25 -21.25 3.05
N ASP A 25 -13.00 -21.63 2.83
CA ASP A 25 -11.89 -21.31 3.70
C ASP A 25 -11.60 -19.80 3.71
N ALA A 26 -11.64 -19.15 2.55
CA ALA A 26 -11.46 -17.71 2.43
C ALA A 26 -12.60 -16.91 3.08
N LEU A 27 -13.84 -17.41 2.97
CA LEU A 27 -15.02 -16.76 3.53
C LEU A 27 -15.27 -17.08 5.02
N GLY A 28 -14.53 -18.03 5.59
CA GLY A 28 -14.72 -18.48 6.97
C GLY A 28 -16.09 -19.12 7.22
N THR A 29 -16.75 -19.63 6.18
CA THR A 29 -18.11 -20.19 6.28
C THR A 29 -18.12 -21.65 6.72
N GLY A 30 -16.95 -22.29 6.80
CA GLY A 30 -16.81 -23.71 7.12
C GLY A 30 -17.66 -24.57 6.17
N ASN A 31 -18.50 -25.45 6.72
CA ASN A 31 -19.37 -26.33 5.92
C ASN A 31 -20.56 -25.61 5.26
N ARG A 32 -20.82 -24.35 5.60
CA ARG A 32 -21.96 -23.60 5.03
C ARG A 32 -21.67 -23.16 3.60
N SER A 33 -22.74 -23.05 2.81
CA SER A 33 -22.65 -22.60 1.42
C SER A 33 -22.22 -21.12 1.35
N PRO A 34 -21.28 -20.77 0.45
CA PRO A 34 -20.81 -19.39 0.27
C PRO A 34 -21.88 -18.47 -0.35
N THR A 35 -22.96 -19.04 -0.88
CA THR A 35 -24.07 -18.32 -1.54
C THR A 35 -24.70 -17.24 -0.66
N TYR A 36 -24.74 -17.44 0.66
CA TYR A 36 -25.27 -16.43 1.58
C TYR A 36 -24.40 -15.16 1.59
N THR A 37 -23.08 -15.32 1.58
CA THR A 37 -22.13 -14.20 1.55
C THR A 37 -22.21 -13.45 0.22
N TYR A 38 -22.42 -14.15 -0.90
CA TYR A 38 -22.54 -13.51 -2.21
C TYR A 38 -23.79 -12.65 -2.38
N LYS A 39 -24.84 -12.89 -1.59
CA LYS A 39 -26.07 -12.08 -1.56
C LYS A 39 -25.96 -10.83 -0.69
N LYS A 40 -24.87 -10.67 0.07
CA LYS A 40 -24.70 -9.50 0.95
C LYS A 40 -24.21 -8.28 0.17
N LYS A 41 -25.00 -7.20 0.23
CA LYS A 41 -24.65 -5.91 -0.40
C LYS A 41 -23.42 -5.27 0.23
N SER A 42 -23.28 -5.41 1.55
CA SER A 42 -22.15 -4.93 2.35
C SER A 42 -21.66 -6.01 3.32
N LEU A 43 -20.42 -5.86 3.80
CA LEU A 43 -19.80 -6.73 4.79
C LEU A 43 -19.13 -5.88 5.87
N PRO A 44 -19.03 -6.38 7.12
CA PRO A 44 -18.20 -5.74 8.13
C PRO A 44 -16.74 -5.62 7.67
N VAL A 45 -16.08 -4.52 8.02
CA VAL A 45 -14.69 -4.22 7.61
C VAL A 45 -13.74 -5.36 7.96
N ASP A 46 -13.78 -5.87 9.20
CA ASP A 46 -12.94 -6.99 9.63
C ASP A 46 -13.15 -8.26 8.80
N THR A 47 -14.39 -8.51 8.38
CA THR A 47 -14.72 -9.67 7.55
C THR A 47 -14.15 -9.48 6.15
N LEU A 48 -14.33 -8.29 5.56
CA LEU A 48 -13.81 -7.98 4.23
C LEU A 48 -12.28 -7.97 4.20
N TRP A 49 -11.64 -7.50 5.28
CA TRP A 49 -10.18 -7.55 5.45
C TRP A 49 -9.65 -8.99 5.41
N ARG A 50 -10.20 -9.89 6.22
CA ARG A 50 -9.78 -11.31 6.24
C ARG A 50 -9.99 -11.99 4.90
N ILE A 51 -11.11 -11.70 4.23
CA ILE A 51 -11.38 -12.22 2.88
C ILE A 51 -10.34 -11.66 1.89
N SER A 52 -9.98 -10.38 2.00
CA SER A 52 -8.95 -9.75 1.16
C SER A 52 -7.60 -10.44 1.30
N GLU A 53 -7.17 -10.75 2.53
CA GLU A 53 -5.92 -11.48 2.80
C GLU A 53 -5.97 -12.89 2.23
N LYS A 54 -7.03 -13.65 2.52
CA LYS A 54 -7.16 -15.06 2.09
C LYS A 54 -7.27 -15.19 0.57
N MET A 55 -7.98 -14.28 -0.07
CA MET A 55 -8.11 -14.27 -1.52
C MET A 55 -6.96 -13.53 -2.20
N ASN A 56 -6.02 -12.94 -1.46
CA ASN A 56 -4.94 -12.07 -1.97
C ASN A 56 -5.47 -11.04 -2.99
N HIS A 57 -6.51 -10.29 -2.59
CA HIS A 57 -7.18 -9.29 -3.43
C HIS A 57 -7.66 -8.12 -2.57
N ASN A 58 -7.32 -6.88 -2.95
CA ASN A 58 -7.74 -5.70 -2.20
C ASN A 58 -9.14 -5.25 -2.60
N PHE A 59 -10.16 -5.73 -1.88
CA PHE A 59 -11.55 -5.34 -2.11
C PHE A 59 -11.86 -3.89 -1.72
N PHE A 60 -11.04 -3.26 -0.88
CA PHE A 60 -11.22 -1.84 -0.53
C PHE A 60 -10.88 -0.93 -1.70
N ALA A 61 -9.84 -1.26 -2.48
CA ALA A 61 -9.48 -0.53 -3.69
C ALA A 61 -10.56 -0.64 -4.78
N ASP A 62 -11.35 -1.72 -4.82
CA ASP A 62 -12.50 -1.84 -5.71
C ASP A 62 -13.64 -0.90 -5.29
N LEU A 63 -13.85 -0.70 -3.98
CA LEU A 63 -14.94 0.12 -3.42
C LEU A 63 -14.63 1.61 -3.43
N HIS A 64 -13.41 1.94 -3.01
CA HIS A 64 -12.85 3.28 -2.98
C HIS A 64 -11.46 3.19 -3.61
N PRO A 65 -11.34 3.36 -4.93
CA PRO A 65 -10.03 3.47 -5.55
C PRO A 65 -9.30 4.60 -4.85
N VAL A 66 -8.05 4.35 -4.46
CA VAL A 66 -7.20 5.36 -3.83
C VAL A 66 -7.03 6.50 -4.83
N THR A 67 -7.89 7.51 -4.71
CA THR A 67 -7.65 8.83 -5.27
C THR A 67 -6.56 9.38 -4.37
N VAL A 68 -5.33 9.33 -4.85
CA VAL A 68 -4.23 10.06 -4.22
C VAL A 68 -4.62 11.53 -4.37
N ASP A 69 -5.32 12.07 -3.38
CA ASP A 69 -5.33 13.51 -3.19
C ASP A 69 -3.91 13.83 -2.74
N GLU A 70 -3.06 14.18 -3.71
CA GLU A 70 -1.72 14.73 -3.47
C GLU A 70 -1.78 16.09 -2.76
N THR A 71 -2.97 16.55 -2.39
CA THR A 71 -3.25 17.87 -1.89
C THR A 71 -3.71 17.82 -0.44
N LEU A 72 -3.04 18.64 0.37
CA LEU A 72 -3.48 19.23 1.64
C LEU A 72 -3.04 18.51 2.93
N ALA A 73 -1.74 18.54 3.22
CA ALA A 73 -1.23 19.03 4.53
C ALA A 73 0.30 18.95 4.62
N ASP A 74 0.91 17.87 4.14
CA ASP A 74 2.25 17.53 4.65
C ASP A 74 3.40 18.28 3.98
N ARG A 75 3.29 18.67 2.71
CA ARG A 75 4.46 19.18 1.96
C ARG A 75 4.85 20.61 2.35
N GLU A 76 3.89 21.51 2.48
CA GLU A 76 4.16 22.91 2.90
C GLU A 76 4.47 23.00 4.40
N GLU A 77 3.89 22.12 5.24
CA GLU A 77 4.16 22.08 6.67
C GLU A 77 5.54 21.49 6.98
N LEU A 78 5.96 20.44 6.26
CA LEU A 78 7.35 19.96 6.28
C LEU A 78 8.30 21.10 5.88
N GLU A 79 8.05 21.77 4.75
CA GLU A 79 8.93 22.84 4.25
C GLU A 79 9.04 24.03 5.22
N LYS A 80 7.99 24.35 5.98
CA LYS A 80 8.04 25.35 7.06
C LYS A 80 8.87 24.88 8.25
N ARG A 81 8.76 23.62 8.69
CA ARG A 81 9.62 23.07 9.76
C ARG A 81 11.10 23.08 9.35
N TYR A 82 11.40 22.69 8.12
CA TYR A 82 12.76 22.76 7.55
C TYR A 82 13.34 24.18 7.43
N ARG A 83 12.50 25.23 7.42
CA ARG A 83 12.96 26.63 7.44
C ARG A 83 13.25 27.17 8.84
N GLN A 84 12.69 26.57 9.88
CA GLN A 84 12.78 27.08 11.25
C GLN A 84 13.82 26.35 12.11
N GLU A 85 14.21 25.12 11.76
CA GLU A 85 15.21 24.35 12.50
C GLU A 85 16.60 24.39 11.85
N LYS A 86 17.65 24.34 12.69
CA LYS A 86 19.05 24.28 12.24
C LYS A 86 19.26 22.99 11.43
N LYS A 87 19.49 23.13 10.14
CA LYS A 87 19.85 22.01 9.26
C LYS A 87 21.19 21.44 9.72
N LEU A 88 21.19 20.17 10.11
CA LEU A 88 22.43 19.41 10.32
C LEU A 88 22.75 18.69 9.02
N GLU A 89 23.86 19.07 8.39
CA GLU A 89 24.35 18.40 7.19
C GLU A 89 25.39 17.35 7.59
N LEU A 90 25.20 16.12 7.13
CA LEU A 90 26.11 15.01 7.37
C LEU A 90 26.70 14.56 6.02
N ALA A 91 28.00 14.73 5.84
CA ALA A 91 28.72 14.23 4.68
C ALA A 91 29.25 12.82 4.98
N ILE A 92 28.77 11.81 4.26
CA ILE A 92 29.23 10.42 4.38
C ILE A 92 30.03 10.06 3.13
N ARG A 93 31.26 9.55 3.32
CA ARG A 93 32.04 8.91 2.26
C ARG A 93 31.78 7.41 2.29
N VAL A 94 31.34 6.84 1.16
CA VAL A 94 31.08 5.41 1.02
C VAL A 94 31.99 4.87 -0.07
N GLU A 95 32.76 3.82 0.25
CA GLU A 95 33.61 3.11 -0.71
C GLU A 95 33.00 1.73 -0.97
N PHE A 96 32.78 1.42 -2.25
CA PHE A 96 32.18 0.15 -2.65
C PHE A 96 32.64 -0.26 -4.05
N PRO A 97 32.61 -1.57 -4.38
CA PRO A 97 32.94 -2.06 -5.72
C PRO A 97 32.01 -1.49 -6.81
N VAL A 98 32.57 -1.17 -7.98
CA VAL A 98 31.83 -0.59 -9.13
C VAL A 98 30.67 -1.49 -9.58
N SER A 99 30.76 -2.81 -9.37
CA SER A 99 29.69 -3.75 -9.69
C SER A 99 28.39 -3.48 -8.93
N LEU A 100 28.44 -2.82 -7.77
CA LEU A 100 27.28 -2.57 -6.91
C LEU A 100 26.64 -1.19 -7.13
N VAL A 101 27.05 -0.43 -8.14
CA VAL A 101 26.53 0.93 -8.41
C VAL A 101 25.00 0.93 -8.61
N LYS A 102 24.45 -0.07 -9.30
CA LYS A 102 22.99 -0.16 -9.53
C LYS A 102 22.23 -0.41 -8.22
N ASP A 103 22.72 -1.33 -7.40
CA ASP A 103 22.11 -1.69 -6.12
C ASP A 103 22.22 -0.52 -5.13
N PHE A 104 23.37 0.16 -5.11
CA PHE A 104 23.58 1.35 -4.30
C PHE A 104 22.69 2.52 -4.73
N SER A 105 22.52 2.74 -6.05
CA SER A 105 21.61 3.77 -6.57
C SER A 105 20.16 3.48 -6.16
N THR A 106 19.75 2.22 -6.25
CA THR A 106 18.42 1.76 -5.82
C THR A 106 18.23 1.97 -4.32
N PHE A 107 19.25 1.64 -3.52
CA PHE A 107 19.26 1.91 -2.09
C PHE A 107 19.11 3.40 -1.78
N LEU A 108 19.87 4.28 -2.45
CA LEU A 108 19.77 5.73 -2.24
C LEU A 108 18.39 6.28 -2.59
N MET A 109 17.76 5.79 -3.66
CA MET A 109 16.38 6.17 -4.01
C MET A 109 15.39 5.79 -2.92
N HIS A 110 15.49 4.57 -2.39
CA HIS A 110 14.63 4.11 -1.29
C HIS A 110 14.92 4.87 0.01
N ALA A 111 16.19 5.11 0.33
CA ALA A 111 16.61 5.87 1.50
C ALA A 111 16.11 7.32 1.43
N ASN A 112 16.14 7.95 0.25
CA ASN A 112 15.59 9.28 0.06
C ASN A 112 14.06 9.29 0.17
N ALA A 113 13.37 8.30 -0.41
CA ALA A 113 11.91 8.19 -0.29
C ALA A 113 11.46 7.99 1.17
N LEU A 114 12.20 7.19 1.95
CA LEU A 114 11.97 6.99 3.37
C LEU A 114 12.34 8.25 4.16
N GLY A 115 13.48 8.87 3.85
CA GLY A 115 13.94 10.11 4.47
C GLY A 115 12.92 11.23 4.33
N LEU A 116 12.33 11.40 3.14
CA LEU A 116 11.30 12.42 2.92
C LEU A 116 10.09 12.23 3.82
N LYS A 117 9.68 10.97 4.09
CA LYS A 117 8.62 10.66 5.07
C LYS A 117 9.03 10.97 6.51
N MET A 118 10.32 10.84 6.81
CA MET A 118 10.89 11.05 8.13
C MET A 118 11.39 12.48 8.38
N GLY A 119 11.30 13.38 7.38
CA GLY A 119 11.79 14.75 7.51
C GLY A 119 13.30 14.91 7.37
N PHE A 120 13.97 14.09 6.57
CA PHE A 120 15.33 14.37 6.06
C PHE A 120 15.47 14.09 4.55
N LYS A 121 16.52 14.59 3.91
CA LYS A 121 16.82 14.32 2.48
C LYS A 121 18.13 13.58 2.35
N VAL A 122 18.19 12.65 1.40
CA VAL A 122 19.39 11.89 1.05
C VAL A 122 19.68 12.14 -0.43
N GLY A 123 20.71 12.92 -0.73
CA GLY A 123 21.01 13.33 -2.11
C GLY A 123 21.69 14.69 -2.19
N GLU A 124 21.99 15.14 -3.42
CA GLU A 124 22.96 16.18 -3.75
C GLU A 124 22.93 17.42 -2.85
N ALA A 125 24.14 17.77 -2.37
CA ALA A 125 24.42 19.02 -1.69
C ALA A 125 24.01 20.21 -2.58
N PRO A 126 23.55 21.33 -2.00
CA PRO A 126 23.33 22.54 -2.78
C PRO A 126 24.63 22.92 -3.50
N ALA A 127 24.55 23.11 -4.81
CA ALA A 127 25.64 23.68 -5.59
C ALA A 127 26.07 25.00 -4.93
N LYS A 128 27.36 25.09 -4.57
CA LYS A 128 27.99 26.33 -4.11
C LYS A 128 28.21 27.28 -5.27
#